data_AF-A0A7C6YZR9-F1
#
_entry.id   AF-A0A7C6YZR9-F1
#
_cell.length_a   1.000
_cell.length_b   1.000
_cell.length_c   1.000
_cell.angle_alpha   90.00
_cell.angle_beta   90.00
_cell.angle_gamma   90.00
#
_symmetry.space_group_name_H-M   'P 1'
#
loop_
_entity.id
_entity.type
_entity.pdbx_description
1 polymer ?
#
loop_
_entity_poly.entity_id
_entity_poly.type
_entity_poly.pdbx_seq_one_letter_code
_entity_poly.pdbx_strand_id
1 'polypeptide(L)'
;MYLKFRNLYNHLGLIAKSGPFLNENKKNIKNNKYLSYSKNLRLSYLNKLFISYLVIVITCVGSMALFSYRLESENIKSWAIKSNSELLNNFKNTIDNFIFDSIDKVSLIVLQNAINNNDLSFYFLNPVEGHYSGLTKVSAFLNNIRATNPLISSISIYYKNNDLLVTTDGIKYSSNDNDILPDRTYIKDLCYSDNVEYWGLKKEMLSKSSDEEKVYITFVRRISPPTSESKGGGSIAIAVDENKLYTAIKSSAPIAFGQIFIIDEEGQIVSHNEKNYLFSSIKNMSYGKNILG
;
A
#
# COMPACT_ATOMS: atom_id res chain seq x y z
N MET A 1 1.42 14.35 -4.01
CA MET A 1 1.86 15.12 -5.19
C MET A 1 2.00 16.60 -4.79
N TYR A 2 3.22 17.08 -4.56
CA TYR A 2 3.51 18.46 -4.16
C TYR A 2 3.93 19.26 -5.38
N LEU A 3 3.07 20.14 -5.89
CA LEU A 3 3.46 21.16 -6.88
C LEU A 3 3.73 22.46 -6.15
N LYS A 4 5.02 22.70 -5.87
CA LYS A 4 5.56 23.92 -5.31
C LYS A 4 5.84 24.89 -6.47
N PHE A 5 4.87 25.72 -6.83
CA PHE A 5 5.09 26.82 -7.78
C PHE A 5 5.85 27.94 -7.07
N ARG A 6 7.16 27.98 -7.31
CA ARG A 6 8.04 29.11 -6.99
C ARG A 6 8.45 29.77 -8.31
N ASN A 7 8.51 31.10 -8.30
CA ASN A 7 9.01 32.00 -9.34
C ASN A 7 8.08 32.33 -10.52
N LEU A 8 7.25 33.35 -10.31
CA LEU A 8 6.86 34.29 -11.37
C LEU A 8 6.86 35.74 -10.86
N TYR A 9 7.84 36.06 -10.02
CA TYR A 9 8.20 37.42 -9.61
C TYR A 9 9.69 37.60 -9.92
N ASN A 10 10.02 37.94 -11.18
CA ASN A 10 11.35 38.49 -11.54
C ASN A 10 11.42 38.98 -13.00
N HIS A 11 10.43 39.73 -13.50
CA HIS A 11 10.60 40.33 -14.84
C HIS A 11 10.03 41.74 -15.09
N LEU A 12 9.64 42.49 -14.05
CA LEU A 12 9.17 43.88 -14.26
C LEU A 12 9.64 44.85 -13.17
N GLY A 13 10.96 44.95 -13.00
CA GLY A 13 11.52 46.00 -12.15
C GLY A 13 13.02 46.13 -12.34
N LEU A 14 13.45 46.92 -13.32
CA LEU A 14 14.72 47.65 -13.35
C LEU A 14 14.87 48.33 -14.72
N ILE A 15 14.38 49.56 -14.88
CA ILE A 15 15.14 50.66 -15.53
C ILE A 15 14.60 51.98 -14.96
N ALA A 16 15.29 52.52 -13.96
CA ALA A 16 15.25 53.95 -13.66
C ALA A 16 16.67 54.42 -13.28
N LYS A 17 17.15 55.39 -14.07
CA LYS A 17 18.20 56.39 -13.80
C LYS A 17 19.68 55.97 -13.75
N SER A 18 20.39 56.39 -14.79
CA SER A 18 21.64 57.15 -14.66
C SER A 18 21.76 58.13 -15.86
N GLY A 19 21.96 59.43 -15.58
CA GLY A 19 22.42 60.41 -16.59
C GLY A 19 23.92 60.66 -16.42
N PRO A 20 24.45 61.83 -16.82
CA PRO A 20 24.34 62.55 -18.09
C PRO A 20 25.70 62.53 -18.83
N PHE A 21 25.73 62.72 -20.15
CA PHE A 21 26.99 63.13 -20.81
C PHE A 21 26.73 64.12 -21.94
N LEU A 22 27.49 65.21 -21.84
CA LEU A 22 27.57 66.34 -22.74
C LEU A 22 27.76 65.91 -24.20
N ASN A 23 27.05 66.55 -25.11
CA ASN A 23 27.70 66.97 -26.35
C ASN A 23 27.12 68.29 -26.83
N GLU A 24 28.02 69.25 -26.99
CA GLU A 24 27.78 70.50 -27.69
C GLU A 24 27.37 70.22 -29.13
N ASN A 25 26.36 70.92 -29.64
CA ASN A 25 26.53 71.60 -30.91
C ASN A 25 25.49 72.71 -31.14
N LYS A 26 26.04 73.89 -31.40
CA LYS A 26 25.37 75.10 -31.88
C LYS A 26 24.63 74.82 -33.19
N LYS A 27 23.40 75.33 -33.32
CA LYS A 27 23.08 76.36 -34.36
C LYS A 27 21.68 76.94 -34.20
N ASN A 28 21.67 78.27 -34.13
CA ASN A 28 20.54 79.17 -34.35
C ASN A 28 19.71 78.80 -35.58
N ILE A 29 18.38 78.72 -35.43
CA ILE A 29 17.42 79.25 -36.41
C ILE A 29 16.30 79.99 -35.67
N LYS A 30 16.13 81.25 -36.07
CA LYS A 30 15.17 82.24 -35.59
C LYS A 30 13.72 81.84 -35.85
N ASN A 31 12.85 82.30 -34.95
CA ASN A 31 11.51 82.84 -35.15
C ASN A 31 10.58 82.13 -36.15
N ASN A 32 9.49 81.56 -35.64
CA ASN A 32 8.20 81.87 -36.24
C ASN A 32 7.06 81.93 -35.22
N LYS A 33 6.26 83.00 -35.38
CA LYS A 33 5.11 83.38 -34.57
C LYS A 33 3.95 82.37 -34.73
N TYR A 34 3.24 82.18 -33.63
CA TYR A 34 1.81 81.93 -33.49
C TYR A 34 1.08 81.12 -34.58
N LEU A 35 0.65 79.92 -34.20
CA LEU A 35 -0.67 79.42 -34.59
C LEU A 35 -1.21 78.50 -33.48
N SER A 36 -2.22 79.03 -32.80
CA SER A 36 -3.39 78.34 -32.29
C SER A 36 -3.41 76.81 -32.47
N TYR A 37 -3.31 76.08 -31.35
CA TYR A 37 -4.31 75.04 -31.06
C TYR A 37 -4.31 74.70 -29.57
N SER A 38 -5.04 75.53 -28.82
CA SER A 38 -5.65 75.12 -27.56
C SER A 38 -6.71 74.05 -27.89
N LYS A 39 -6.31 72.77 -27.91
CA LYS A 39 -7.24 71.66 -27.74
C LYS A 39 -6.65 70.59 -26.83
N ASN A 40 -7.43 70.32 -25.79
CA ASN A 40 -7.52 69.05 -25.08
C ASN A 40 -6.55 68.77 -23.92
N LEU A 41 -6.46 69.71 -22.97
CA LEU A 41 -6.13 69.39 -21.57
C LEU A 41 -7.34 68.95 -20.72
N ARG A 42 -8.49 68.63 -21.36
CA ARG A 42 -9.66 68.03 -20.68
C ARG A 42 -9.68 66.49 -20.69
N LEU A 43 -8.80 65.83 -21.46
CA LEU A 43 -8.65 64.37 -21.41
C LEU A 43 -8.00 63.87 -20.11
N SER A 44 -7.25 64.72 -19.40
CA SER A 44 -6.54 64.30 -18.18
C SER A 44 -7.49 63.92 -17.04
N TYR A 45 -8.56 64.71 -16.81
CA TYR A 45 -9.49 64.46 -15.70
C TYR A 45 -10.39 63.23 -15.93
N LEU A 46 -10.93 63.07 -17.14
CA LEU A 46 -11.72 61.89 -17.52
C LEU A 46 -10.87 60.62 -17.56
N ASN A 47 -9.63 60.69 -18.07
CA ASN A 47 -8.72 59.54 -18.01
C ASN A 47 -8.33 59.20 -16.57
N LYS A 48 -8.13 60.19 -15.69
CA LYS A 48 -7.86 59.96 -14.25
C LYS A 48 -9.04 59.26 -13.56
N LEU A 49 -10.27 59.67 -13.86
CA LEU A 49 -11.48 59.02 -13.36
C LEU A 49 -11.61 57.59 -13.90
N PHE A 50 -11.37 57.38 -15.20
CA PHE A 50 -11.42 56.06 -15.81
C PHE A 50 -10.39 55.10 -15.22
N ILE A 51 -9.14 55.55 -15.04
CA ILE A 51 -8.06 54.76 -14.44
C ILE A 51 -8.36 54.45 -12.97
N SER A 52 -8.88 55.41 -12.20
CA SER A 52 -9.30 55.19 -10.82
C SER A 52 -10.37 54.10 -10.73
N TYR A 53 -11.40 54.18 -11.58
CA TYR A 53 -12.47 53.19 -11.62
C TYR A 53 -11.96 51.81 -12.04
N LEU A 54 -11.05 51.76 -13.02
CA LEU A 54 -10.42 50.53 -13.49
C LEU A 54 -9.60 49.86 -12.39
N VAL A 55 -8.85 50.62 -11.58
CA VAL A 55 -8.10 50.09 -10.43
C VAL A 55 -9.04 49.51 -9.37
N ILE A 56 -10.16 50.17 -9.08
CA ILE A 56 -11.16 49.68 -8.13
C ILE A 56 -11.76 48.36 -8.62
N VAL A 57 -12.14 48.28 -9.90
CA VAL A 57 -12.69 47.06 -10.51
C VAL A 57 -11.69 45.91 -10.46
N ILE A 58 -10.43 46.15 -10.85
CA ILE A 58 -9.37 45.13 -10.79
C ILE A 58 -9.15 44.65 -9.34
N THR A 59 -9.15 45.56 -8.38
CA THR A 59 -8.95 45.22 -6.96
C THR A 59 -10.12 44.37 -6.43
N CYS A 60 -11.35 44.72 -6.80
CA CYS A 60 -12.55 43.99 -6.40
C CYS A 60 -12.63 42.60 -7.04
N VAL A 61 -12.36 42.50 -8.35
CA VAL A 61 -12.33 41.21 -9.06
C VAL A 61 -11.17 40.34 -8.54
N GLY A 62 -9.99 40.93 -8.32
CA GLY A 62 -8.82 40.23 -7.81
C GLY A 62 -9.02 39.70 -6.39
N SER A 63 -9.64 40.47 -5.50
CA SER A 63 -9.95 40.02 -4.14
C SER A 63 -10.98 38.90 -4.14
N MET A 64 -12.02 39.00 -4.97
CA MET A 64 -13.04 37.96 -5.11
C MET A 64 -12.46 36.67 -5.72
N ALA A 65 -11.61 36.77 -6.73
CA ALA A 65 -10.93 35.63 -7.33
C ALA A 65 -9.97 34.94 -6.34
N LEU A 66 -9.19 35.70 -5.56
CA LEU A 66 -8.31 35.13 -4.53
C LEU A 66 -9.10 34.41 -3.43
N PHE A 67 -10.23 34.98 -3.01
CA PHE A 67 -11.07 34.37 -1.98
C PHE A 67 -11.74 33.10 -2.48
N SER A 68 -12.35 33.13 -3.67
CA SER A 68 -12.94 31.94 -4.32
C SER A 68 -11.89 30.85 -4.51
N TYR A 69 -10.70 31.17 -5.02
CA TYR A 69 -9.64 30.18 -5.20
C TYR A 69 -9.19 29.52 -3.89
N ARG A 70 -9.06 30.30 -2.80
CA ARG A 70 -8.69 29.73 -1.49
C ARG A 70 -9.77 28.80 -0.96
N LEU A 71 -11.03 29.24 -0.98
CA LEU A 71 -12.15 28.49 -0.44
C LEU A 71 -12.42 27.22 -1.26
N GLU A 72 -12.42 27.32 -2.59
CA GLU A 72 -12.56 26.17 -3.48
C GLU A 72 -11.38 25.21 -3.32
N SER A 73 -10.14 25.71 -3.23
CA SER A 73 -8.98 24.84 -3.03
C SER A 73 -9.05 24.07 -1.71
N GLU A 74 -9.51 24.69 -0.63
CA GLU A 74 -9.64 24.02 0.67
C GLU A 74 -10.76 22.99 0.65
N ASN A 75 -11.90 23.32 0.03
CA ASN A 75 -13.02 22.41 -0.13
C ASN A 75 -12.68 21.21 -1.02
N ILE A 76 -11.96 21.43 -2.14
CA ILE A 76 -11.51 20.35 -3.02
C ILE A 76 -10.53 19.44 -2.28
N LYS A 77 -9.59 20.01 -1.50
CA LYS A 77 -8.65 19.22 -0.70
C LYS A 77 -9.36 18.40 0.37
N SER A 78 -10.24 19.02 1.14
CA SER A 78 -10.97 18.33 2.21
C SER A 78 -11.89 17.25 1.66
N TRP A 79 -12.57 17.52 0.53
CA TRP A 79 -13.39 16.55 -0.15
C TRP A 79 -12.58 15.38 -0.71
N ALA A 80 -11.42 15.64 -1.32
CA ALA A 80 -10.52 14.59 -1.81
C ALA A 80 -9.98 13.71 -0.66
N ILE A 81 -9.60 14.31 0.47
CA ILE A 81 -9.15 13.58 1.66
C ILE A 81 -10.29 12.72 2.24
N LYS A 82 -11.48 13.31 2.40
CA LYS A 82 -12.65 12.62 2.94
C LYS A 82 -13.07 11.45 2.04
N SER A 83 -13.18 11.69 0.73
CA SER A 83 -13.54 10.67 -0.25
C SER A 83 -12.51 9.52 -0.27
N ASN A 84 -11.21 9.83 -0.28
CA ASN A 84 -10.17 8.79 -0.24
C ASN A 84 -10.19 8.01 1.07
N SER A 85 -10.43 8.66 2.21
CA SER A 85 -10.54 8.01 3.51
C SER A 85 -11.75 7.07 3.59
N GLU A 86 -12.91 7.52 3.12
CA GLU A 86 -14.12 6.68 3.06
C GLU A 86 -13.93 5.48 2.12
N LEU A 87 -13.34 5.69 0.95
CA LEU A 87 -13.00 4.62 0.02
C LEU A 87 -12.01 3.63 0.63
N LEU A 88 -10.96 4.12 1.31
CA LEU A 88 -9.98 3.29 1.97
C LEU A 88 -10.60 2.47 3.10
N ASN A 89 -11.51 3.04 3.89
CA ASN A 89 -12.20 2.33 4.96
C ASN A 89 -13.13 1.25 4.41
N ASN A 90 -13.91 1.55 3.37
CA ASN A 90 -14.74 0.55 2.71
C ASN A 90 -13.91 -0.58 2.11
N PHE A 91 -12.77 -0.22 1.52
CA PHE A 91 -11.82 -1.17 0.98
C PHE A 91 -11.23 -2.06 2.07
N LYS A 92 -10.71 -1.46 3.16
CA LYS A 92 -10.21 -2.17 4.34
C LYS A 92 -11.24 -3.15 4.87
N ASN A 93 -12.46 -2.71 5.12
CA ASN A 93 -13.54 -3.56 5.63
C ASN A 93 -13.85 -4.72 4.67
N THR A 94 -13.75 -4.51 3.36
CA THR A 94 -13.95 -5.57 2.37
C THR A 94 -12.81 -6.59 2.45
N ILE A 95 -11.56 -6.14 2.49
CA ILE A 95 -10.41 -7.05 2.58
C ILE A 95 -10.42 -7.85 3.89
N ASP A 96 -10.68 -7.18 5.02
CA ASP A 96 -10.79 -7.80 6.34
C ASP A 96 -11.87 -8.89 6.34
N ASN A 97 -13.09 -8.56 5.91
CA ASN A 97 -14.23 -9.48 5.99
C ASN A 97 -14.21 -10.60 4.93
N PHE A 98 -13.68 -10.34 3.73
CA PHE A 98 -13.71 -11.33 2.64
C PHE A 98 -12.45 -12.18 2.58
N ILE A 99 -11.27 -11.63 2.90
CA ILE A 99 -10.02 -12.35 2.73
C ILE A 99 -9.52 -12.86 4.08
N PHE A 100 -9.26 -11.95 5.03
CA PHE A 100 -8.64 -12.33 6.30
C PHE A 100 -9.57 -13.17 7.18
N ASP A 101 -10.84 -12.77 7.30
CA ASP A 101 -11.88 -13.55 7.99
C ASP A 101 -12.09 -14.94 7.35
N SER A 102 -12.01 -15.04 6.03
CA SER A 102 -12.13 -16.33 5.33
C SER A 102 -10.95 -17.25 5.66
N ILE A 103 -9.74 -16.72 5.70
CA ILE A 103 -8.54 -17.46 6.08
C ILE A 103 -8.62 -17.89 7.55
N ASP A 104 -9.05 -16.99 8.43
CA ASP A 104 -9.23 -17.31 9.86
C ASP A 104 -10.27 -18.42 10.05
N LYS A 105 -11.44 -18.32 9.39
CA LYS A 105 -12.47 -19.38 9.42
C LYS A 105 -11.94 -20.72 8.93
N VAL A 106 -11.17 -20.74 7.83
CA VAL A 106 -10.55 -21.98 7.35
C VAL A 106 -9.58 -22.53 8.38
N SER A 107 -8.77 -21.68 9.01
CA SER A 107 -7.84 -22.12 10.06
C SER A 107 -8.57 -22.72 11.26
N LEU A 108 -9.71 -22.14 11.66
CA LEU A 108 -10.54 -22.64 12.75
C LEU A 108 -11.20 -23.97 12.39
N ILE A 109 -11.66 -24.13 11.15
CA ILE A 109 -12.19 -25.41 10.66
C ILE A 109 -11.10 -26.48 10.71
N VAL A 110 -9.90 -26.18 10.22
CA VAL A 110 -8.76 -27.12 10.27
C VAL A 110 -8.40 -27.44 11.73
N LEU A 111 -8.35 -26.44 12.62
CA LEU A 111 -8.05 -26.62 14.04
C LEU A 111 -9.10 -27.50 14.74
N GLN A 112 -10.38 -27.21 14.54
CA GLN A 112 -11.48 -27.97 15.15
C GLN A 112 -11.46 -29.43 14.68
N ASN A 113 -11.22 -29.67 13.40
CA ASN A 113 -11.08 -31.02 12.87
C ASN A 113 -9.79 -31.69 13.34
N ALA A 114 -8.69 -30.96 13.47
CA ALA A 114 -7.44 -31.51 14.00
C ALA A 114 -7.58 -32.01 15.45
N ILE A 115 -8.47 -31.39 16.24
CA ILE A 115 -8.76 -31.81 17.61
C ILE A 115 -9.82 -32.93 17.65
N ASN A 116 -10.91 -32.78 16.90
CA ASN A 116 -12.09 -33.67 17.01
C ASN A 116 -12.03 -34.92 16.12
N ASN A 117 -11.27 -34.89 15.03
CA ASN A 117 -11.17 -36.01 14.11
C ASN A 117 -10.00 -36.91 14.50
N ASN A 118 -10.31 -38.16 14.84
CA ASN A 118 -9.32 -39.14 15.27
C ASN A 118 -8.22 -39.39 14.22
N ASP A 119 -8.54 -39.35 12.92
CA ASP A 119 -7.55 -39.54 11.86
C ASP A 119 -6.49 -38.41 11.83
N LEU A 120 -6.88 -37.19 12.21
CA LEU A 120 -5.96 -36.04 12.27
C LEU A 120 -5.27 -35.94 13.62
N SER A 121 -6.00 -36.21 14.70
CA SER A 121 -5.51 -36.02 16.06
C SER A 121 -4.50 -37.09 16.48
N PHE A 122 -4.58 -38.29 15.87
CA PHE A 122 -3.70 -39.43 16.13
C PHE A 122 -2.21 -39.05 16.11
N TYR A 123 -1.79 -38.30 15.10
CA TYR A 123 -0.37 -37.95 14.88
C TYR A 123 0.17 -36.86 15.82
N PHE A 124 -0.67 -36.24 16.67
CA PHE A 124 -0.17 -35.35 17.72
C PHE A 124 0.41 -36.10 18.91
N LEU A 125 -0.01 -37.34 19.15
CA LEU A 125 0.37 -38.14 20.32
C LEU A 125 1.09 -39.43 19.95
N ASN A 126 0.79 -40.01 18.79
CA ASN A 126 1.30 -41.32 18.38
C ASN A 126 2.42 -41.18 17.33
N PRO A 127 3.40 -42.10 17.31
CA PRO A 127 4.44 -42.13 16.30
C PRO A 127 3.88 -42.38 14.90
N VAL A 128 4.53 -41.80 13.89
CA VAL A 128 4.16 -42.01 12.48
C VAL A 128 4.56 -43.39 11.96
N GLU A 129 5.58 -44.03 12.56
CA GLU A 129 6.05 -45.35 12.12
C GLU A 129 4.92 -46.39 12.16
N GLY A 130 4.79 -47.14 11.06
CA GLY A 130 3.76 -48.18 10.90
C GLY A 130 2.36 -47.65 10.56
N HIS A 131 2.13 -46.33 10.54
CA HIS A 131 0.81 -45.72 10.33
C HIS A 131 0.78 -44.73 9.14
N TYR A 132 1.60 -44.95 8.12
CA TYR A 132 1.71 -44.06 6.95
C TYR A 132 0.42 -43.93 6.13
N SER A 133 -0.44 -44.96 6.12
CA SER A 133 -1.68 -44.95 5.35
C SER A 133 -2.65 -43.85 5.79
N GLY A 134 -2.71 -43.53 7.08
CA GLY A 134 -3.57 -42.47 7.60
C GLY A 134 -3.15 -41.06 7.17
N LEU A 135 -1.88 -40.84 6.82
CA LEU A 135 -1.41 -39.54 6.33
C LEU A 135 -2.05 -39.14 5.00
N THR A 136 -2.40 -40.12 4.18
CA THR A 136 -3.13 -39.86 2.92
C THR A 136 -4.51 -39.29 3.20
N LYS A 137 -5.17 -39.70 4.30
CA LYS A 137 -6.46 -39.13 4.73
C LYS A 137 -6.29 -37.69 5.20
N VAL A 138 -5.22 -37.39 5.94
CA VAL A 138 -4.89 -36.01 6.37
C VAL A 138 -4.65 -35.13 5.16
N SER A 139 -3.83 -35.58 4.20
CA SER A 139 -3.57 -34.84 2.96
C SER A 139 -4.84 -34.66 2.12
N ALA A 140 -5.70 -35.69 2.00
CA ALA A 140 -6.97 -35.60 1.31
C ALA A 140 -7.93 -34.59 1.97
N PHE A 141 -7.98 -34.57 3.32
CA PHE A 141 -8.75 -33.58 4.07
C PHE A 141 -8.28 -32.15 3.77
N LEU A 142 -6.97 -31.89 3.84
CA LEU A 142 -6.41 -30.57 3.53
C LEU A 142 -6.69 -30.17 2.07
N ASN A 143 -6.57 -31.12 1.14
CA ASN A 143 -6.86 -30.89 -0.27
C ASN A 143 -8.34 -30.55 -0.53
N ASN A 144 -9.27 -31.19 0.18
CA ASN A 144 -10.69 -30.87 0.08
C ASN A 144 -10.99 -29.44 0.57
N ILE A 145 -10.35 -29.01 1.66
CA ILE A 145 -10.50 -27.63 2.16
C ILE A 145 -9.88 -26.61 1.20
N ARG A 146 -8.71 -26.92 0.63
CA ARG A 146 -8.10 -26.07 -0.40
C ARG A 146 -9.00 -25.95 -1.62
N ALA A 147 -9.60 -27.05 -2.07
CA ALA A 147 -10.46 -27.07 -3.25
C ALA A 147 -11.71 -26.19 -3.10
N THR A 148 -12.22 -26.00 -1.88
CA THR A 148 -13.37 -25.11 -1.61
C THR A 148 -12.98 -23.64 -1.46
N ASN A 149 -11.68 -23.30 -1.39
CA ASN A 149 -11.18 -21.96 -1.13
C ASN A 149 -10.13 -21.54 -2.18
N PRO A 150 -10.52 -20.95 -3.31
CA PRO A 150 -9.61 -20.69 -4.45
C PRO A 150 -8.48 -19.70 -4.16
N LEU A 151 -8.63 -18.85 -3.14
CA LEU A 151 -7.59 -17.93 -2.67
C LEU A 151 -6.43 -18.69 -2.00
N ILE A 152 -6.72 -19.79 -1.31
CA ILE A 152 -5.73 -20.57 -0.58
C ILE A 152 -4.89 -21.37 -1.57
N SER A 153 -3.57 -21.25 -1.43
CA SER A 153 -2.62 -21.95 -2.30
C SER A 153 -2.13 -23.24 -1.66
N SER A 154 -1.83 -23.22 -0.36
CA SER A 154 -1.53 -24.44 0.38
C SER A 154 -2.04 -24.38 1.82
N ILE A 155 -2.30 -25.55 2.39
CA ILE A 155 -2.61 -25.73 3.81
C ILE A 155 -1.63 -26.77 4.34
N SER A 156 -1.07 -26.52 5.52
CA SER A 156 -0.07 -27.37 6.14
C SER A 156 -0.38 -27.58 7.62
N ILE A 157 -0.14 -28.78 8.12
CA ILE A 157 -0.16 -29.11 9.54
C ILE A 157 1.21 -29.66 9.92
N TYR A 158 1.83 -29.05 10.92
CA TYR A 158 3.05 -29.53 11.54
C TYR A 158 2.71 -30.24 12.86
N TYR A 159 3.20 -31.47 13.00
CA TYR A 159 3.03 -32.31 14.17
C TYR A 159 4.33 -32.33 14.97
N LYS A 160 4.34 -31.69 16.15
CA LYS A 160 5.54 -31.50 16.96
C LYS A 160 6.16 -32.83 17.43
N ASN A 161 5.33 -33.79 17.81
CA ASN A 161 5.78 -35.08 18.35
C ASN A 161 6.59 -35.91 17.34
N ASN A 162 6.27 -35.77 16.06
CA ASN A 162 6.84 -36.58 14.97
C ASN A 162 7.81 -35.79 14.07
N ASP A 163 8.04 -34.50 14.32
CA ASP A 163 8.73 -33.59 13.39
C ASP A 163 8.19 -33.70 11.94
N LEU A 164 6.88 -33.91 11.82
CA LEU A 164 6.18 -34.25 10.58
C LEU A 164 5.41 -33.04 10.06
N LEU A 165 5.61 -32.70 8.79
CA LEU A 165 4.86 -31.67 8.10
C LEU A 165 4.00 -32.31 6.99
N VAL A 166 2.68 -32.23 7.15
CA VAL A 166 1.71 -32.69 6.15
C VAL A 166 1.14 -31.47 5.45
N THR A 167 1.25 -31.42 4.13
CA THR A 167 0.80 -30.29 3.33
C THR A 167 -0.11 -30.76 2.19
N THR A 168 -0.77 -29.82 1.52
CA THR A 168 -1.51 -30.09 0.28
C THR A 168 -0.60 -30.49 -0.88
N ASP A 169 0.70 -30.17 -0.80
CA ASP A 169 1.67 -30.34 -1.87
C ASP A 169 2.52 -31.61 -1.67
N GLY A 170 2.55 -32.13 -0.45
CA GLY A 170 3.32 -33.31 -0.07
C GLY A 170 3.45 -33.51 1.44
N ILE A 171 4.19 -34.55 1.83
CA ILE A 171 4.48 -34.89 3.22
C ILE A 171 6.00 -34.85 3.42
N LYS A 172 6.45 -34.22 4.50
CA LYS A 172 7.85 -34.13 4.90
C LYS A 172 8.03 -34.75 6.27
N TYR A 173 8.84 -35.81 6.34
CA TYR A 173 9.03 -36.67 7.51
C TYR A 173 10.12 -36.18 8.48
N SER A 174 10.84 -35.11 8.13
CA SER A 174 11.76 -34.42 9.03
C SER A 174 11.96 -32.99 8.57
N SER A 175 12.09 -32.04 9.51
CA SER A 175 12.37 -30.62 9.24
C SER A 175 13.62 -30.40 8.37
N ASN A 176 14.61 -31.28 8.46
CA ASN A 176 15.89 -31.13 7.77
C ASN A 176 15.89 -31.63 6.32
N ASP A 177 14.82 -32.33 5.90
CA ASP A 177 14.71 -32.83 4.54
C ASP A 177 14.15 -31.75 3.60
N ASN A 178 15.05 -31.02 2.95
CA ASN A 178 14.71 -29.95 2.00
C ASN A 178 14.70 -30.45 0.53
N ASP A 179 14.74 -31.76 0.30
CA ASP A 179 14.80 -32.30 -1.06
C ASP A 179 13.41 -32.42 -1.70
N ILE A 180 12.36 -32.59 -0.89
CA ILE A 180 10.99 -32.87 -1.37
C ILE A 180 10.07 -31.63 -1.30
N LEU A 181 10.23 -30.79 -0.28
CA LEU A 181 9.40 -29.60 -0.06
C LEU A 181 10.27 -28.39 0.30
N PRO A 182 9.83 -27.16 -0.07
CA PRO A 182 10.52 -25.93 0.31
C PRO A 182 10.66 -25.80 1.82
N ASP A 183 11.65 -25.02 2.24
CA ASP A 183 11.90 -24.75 3.64
C ASP A 183 10.72 -23.99 4.27
N ARG A 184 9.99 -24.69 5.13
CA ARG A 184 8.83 -24.19 5.90
C ARG A 184 9.10 -24.17 7.41
N THR A 185 10.36 -24.00 7.80
CA THR A 185 10.80 -23.87 9.21
C THR A 185 9.99 -22.87 10.02
N TYR A 186 9.52 -21.78 9.41
CA TYR A 186 8.67 -20.79 10.06
C TYR A 186 7.38 -21.36 10.69
N ILE A 187 6.85 -22.49 10.19
CA ILE A 187 5.67 -23.17 10.76
C ILE A 187 6.03 -23.82 12.11
N LYS A 188 7.23 -24.38 12.17
CA LYS A 188 7.80 -25.01 13.36
C LYS A 188 8.19 -23.98 14.41
N ASP A 189 8.77 -22.85 14.00
CA ASP A 189 9.20 -21.80 14.93
C ASP A 189 8.04 -21.31 15.80
N LEU A 190 6.82 -21.21 15.24
CA LEU A 190 5.63 -20.82 16.00
C LEU A 190 5.27 -21.81 17.12
N CYS A 191 5.52 -23.13 16.94
CA CYS A 191 5.30 -24.13 17.99
C CYS A 191 6.14 -23.87 19.24
N TYR A 192 7.31 -23.25 19.08
CA TYR A 192 8.24 -22.96 20.18
C TYR A 192 8.17 -21.51 20.66
N SER A 193 7.46 -20.66 19.93
CA SER A 193 7.21 -19.28 20.34
C SER A 193 6.05 -19.18 21.33
N ASP A 194 6.02 -18.09 22.12
CA ASP A 194 4.89 -17.76 23.00
C ASP A 194 3.66 -17.28 22.21
N ASN A 195 3.85 -16.88 20.95
CA ASN A 195 2.78 -16.39 20.08
C ASN A 195 1.81 -17.51 19.68
N VAL A 196 0.52 -17.19 19.70
CA VAL A 196 -0.55 -18.12 19.31
C VAL A 196 -0.76 -18.12 17.80
N GLU A 197 -0.51 -16.98 17.15
CA GLU A 197 -0.71 -16.77 15.73
C GLU A 197 0.34 -15.82 15.15
N TYR A 198 0.55 -15.94 13.85
CA TYR A 198 1.52 -15.17 13.09
C TYR A 198 1.05 -14.97 11.66
N TRP A 199 1.12 -13.73 11.18
CA TRP A 199 1.02 -13.39 9.76
C TRP A 199 2.40 -12.98 9.26
N GLY A 200 2.79 -13.47 8.10
CA GLY A 200 4.07 -13.06 7.51
C GLY A 200 4.20 -13.37 6.04
N LEU A 201 5.05 -12.60 5.38
CA LEU A 201 5.54 -12.89 4.04
C LEU A 201 6.63 -13.96 4.08
N LYS A 202 6.54 -14.91 3.16
CA LYS A 202 7.56 -15.92 2.91
C LYS A 202 7.80 -16.06 1.43
N LYS A 203 9.07 -16.19 1.06
CA LYS A 203 9.47 -16.62 -0.27
C LYS A 203 9.68 -18.12 -0.22
N GLU A 204 9.06 -18.85 -1.13
CA GLU A 204 9.32 -20.27 -1.31
C GLU A 204 9.84 -20.51 -2.72
N MET A 205 10.87 -21.35 -2.81
CA MET A 205 11.43 -21.83 -4.07
C MET A 205 10.80 -23.20 -4.34
N LEU A 206 10.04 -23.32 -5.44
CA LEU A 206 9.24 -24.51 -5.74
C LEU A 206 10.07 -25.79 -5.92
N SER A 207 11.32 -25.64 -6.35
CA SER A 207 12.28 -26.73 -6.50
C SER A 207 13.69 -26.15 -6.49
N LYS A 208 14.69 -26.91 -6.01
CA LYS A 208 16.12 -26.56 -6.14
C LYS A 208 16.56 -26.39 -7.60
N SER A 209 15.78 -26.90 -8.56
CA SER A 209 16.05 -26.85 -10.00
C SER A 209 15.29 -25.74 -10.74
N SER A 210 14.46 -24.95 -10.06
CA SER A 210 13.67 -23.87 -10.67
C SER A 210 14.07 -22.53 -10.09
N ASP A 211 14.34 -21.55 -10.96
CA ASP A 211 14.58 -20.16 -10.56
C ASP A 211 13.27 -19.40 -10.23
N GLU A 212 12.11 -20.07 -10.31
CA GLU A 212 10.82 -19.46 -9.99
C GLU A 212 10.59 -19.38 -8.47
N GLU A 213 10.92 -18.24 -7.88
CA GLU A 213 10.50 -17.86 -6.53
C GLU A 213 9.02 -17.46 -6.50
N LYS A 214 8.24 -18.05 -5.60
CA LYS A 214 6.88 -17.60 -5.29
C LYS A 214 6.83 -16.91 -3.94
N VAL A 215 6.08 -15.82 -3.91
CA VAL A 215 5.84 -15.05 -2.68
C VAL A 215 4.49 -15.45 -2.13
N TYR A 216 4.51 -15.94 -0.90
CA TYR A 216 3.34 -16.34 -0.15
C TYR A 216 3.14 -15.42 1.06
N ILE A 217 1.88 -15.15 1.35
CA ILE A 217 1.44 -14.59 2.61
C ILE A 217 0.91 -15.75 3.42
N THR A 218 1.57 -16.04 4.54
CA THR A 218 1.30 -17.21 5.37
C THR A 218 0.67 -16.79 6.67
N PHE A 219 -0.47 -17.38 6.99
CA PHE A 219 -1.07 -17.35 8.32
C PHE A 219 -0.72 -18.62 9.05
N VAL A 220 -0.10 -18.51 10.21
CA VAL A 220 0.29 -19.65 11.04
C VAL A 220 -0.42 -19.55 12.39
N ARG A 221 -1.02 -20.65 12.84
CA ARG A 221 -1.72 -20.76 14.13
C ARG A 221 -1.23 -21.98 14.89
N ARG A 222 -0.94 -21.80 16.18
CA ARG A 222 -0.51 -22.88 17.07
C ARG A 222 -1.71 -23.76 17.47
N ILE A 223 -1.50 -25.06 17.43
CA ILE A 223 -2.40 -26.07 18.00
C ILE A 223 -1.86 -26.47 19.37
N SER A 224 -2.58 -26.13 20.42
CA SER A 224 -2.27 -26.59 21.77
C SER A 224 -2.53 -28.09 21.90
N PRO A 225 -1.72 -28.82 22.69
CA PRO A 225 -1.96 -30.23 22.96
C PRO A 225 -3.33 -30.43 23.62
N PRO A 226 -4.05 -31.52 23.30
CA PRO A 226 -5.33 -31.86 23.94
C PRO A 226 -5.17 -32.29 25.41
N THR A 227 -3.97 -32.64 25.86
CA THR A 227 -3.64 -33.01 27.24
C THR A 227 -2.53 -32.09 27.79
N SER A 228 -2.39 -31.98 29.11
CA SER A 228 -1.33 -31.20 29.77
C SER A 228 0.10 -31.72 29.53
N GLU A 229 0.26 -32.75 28.70
CA GLU A 229 1.57 -33.29 28.32
C GLU A 229 2.23 -32.38 27.28
N SER A 230 3.39 -31.81 27.67
CA SER A 230 4.17 -30.82 26.89
C SER A 230 4.73 -31.32 25.55
N LYS A 231 4.57 -32.62 25.25
CA LYS A 231 5.06 -33.27 24.04
C LYS A 231 4.05 -33.24 22.88
N GLY A 232 2.77 -33.03 23.15
CA GLY A 232 1.74 -32.93 22.11
C GLY A 232 1.67 -31.53 21.46
N GLY A 233 0.87 -31.44 20.40
CA GLY A 233 0.55 -30.17 19.73
C GLY A 233 1.24 -29.99 18.38
N GLY A 234 1.06 -28.81 17.80
CA GLY A 234 1.50 -28.53 16.44
C GLY A 234 1.22 -27.11 15.98
N SER A 235 1.30 -26.90 14.67
CA SER A 235 0.95 -25.63 14.03
C SER A 235 0.20 -25.89 12.73
N ILE A 236 -0.75 -25.02 12.39
CA ILE A 236 -1.41 -24.97 11.10
C ILE A 236 -0.83 -23.78 10.36
N ALA A 237 -0.49 -23.95 9.08
CA ALA A 237 -0.16 -22.85 8.21
C ALA A 237 -1.07 -22.84 6.98
N ILE A 238 -1.58 -21.67 6.64
CA ILE A 238 -2.34 -21.41 5.42
C ILE A 238 -1.53 -20.43 4.60
N ALA A 239 -1.12 -20.84 3.40
CA ALA A 239 -0.38 -19.99 2.47
C ALA A 239 -1.30 -19.49 1.36
N VAL A 240 -1.23 -18.20 1.10
CA VAL A 240 -1.93 -17.52 0.01
C VAL A 240 -0.88 -16.94 -0.93
N ASP A 241 -0.98 -17.25 -2.22
CA ASP A 241 -0.12 -16.64 -3.24
C ASP A 241 -0.39 -15.13 -3.28
N GLU A 242 0.66 -14.32 -3.15
CA GLU A 242 0.54 -12.86 -3.13
C GLU A 242 -0.07 -12.33 -4.43
N ASN A 243 0.15 -12.99 -5.58
CA ASN A 243 -0.48 -12.58 -6.84
C ASN A 243 -1.99 -12.81 -6.84
N LYS A 244 -2.45 -13.94 -6.27
CA LYS A 244 -3.88 -14.22 -6.11
C LYS A 244 -4.52 -13.23 -5.15
N LEU A 245 -3.84 -12.95 -4.03
CA LEU A 245 -4.31 -11.96 -3.07
C LEU A 245 -4.40 -10.57 -3.70
N TYR A 246 -3.33 -10.13 -4.36
CA TYR A 246 -3.28 -8.84 -5.05
C TYR A 246 -4.39 -8.72 -6.10
N THR A 247 -4.65 -9.80 -6.86
CA THR A 247 -5.71 -9.80 -7.86
C THR A 247 -7.09 -9.68 -7.21
N ALA A 248 -7.34 -10.39 -6.10
CA ALA A 248 -8.59 -10.28 -5.34
C ALA A 248 -8.79 -8.89 -4.71
N ILE A 249 -7.71 -8.30 -4.20
CA ILE A 249 -7.64 -6.91 -3.71
C ILE A 249 -8.00 -5.95 -4.84
N LYS A 250 -7.34 -6.07 -5.99
CA LYS A 250 -7.56 -5.20 -7.15
C LYS A 250 -8.97 -5.32 -7.72
N SER A 251 -9.55 -6.53 -7.79
CA SER A 251 -10.92 -6.72 -8.27
C SER A 251 -11.97 -6.14 -7.33
N SER A 252 -11.63 -5.99 -6.04
CA SER A 252 -12.51 -5.41 -5.03
C SER A 252 -12.36 -3.89 -4.93
N ALA A 253 -11.33 -3.32 -5.55
CA ALA A 253 -11.07 -1.89 -5.55
C ALA A 253 -11.89 -1.17 -6.65
N PRO A 254 -12.50 -0.02 -6.35
CA PRO A 254 -13.04 0.88 -7.36
C PRO A 254 -12.00 1.25 -8.42
N ILE A 255 -12.44 1.39 -9.68
CA ILE A 255 -11.60 1.74 -10.86
C ILE A 255 -10.79 3.03 -10.64
N ALA A 256 -11.23 3.91 -9.73
CA ALA A 256 -10.59 5.18 -9.42
C ALA A 256 -9.34 5.08 -8.51
N PHE A 257 -8.99 3.90 -8.01
CA PHE A 257 -7.77 3.74 -7.21
C PHE A 257 -6.52 3.79 -8.09
N GLY A 258 -5.58 4.69 -7.75
CA GLY A 258 -4.28 4.77 -8.43
C GLY A 258 -3.39 3.58 -8.11
N GLN A 259 -2.81 3.57 -6.90
CA GLN A 259 -1.95 2.48 -6.44
C GLN A 259 -2.43 2.04 -5.05
N ILE A 260 -2.53 0.73 -4.86
CA ILE A 260 -2.85 0.09 -3.59
C ILE A 260 -1.67 -0.79 -3.22
N PHE A 261 -1.23 -0.68 -1.99
CA PHE A 261 -0.23 -1.55 -1.40
C PHE A 261 -0.59 -1.83 0.05
N ILE A 262 -0.17 -2.99 0.54
CA ILE A 262 -0.34 -3.42 1.92
C ILE A 262 1.01 -3.38 2.59
N ILE A 263 1.05 -2.89 3.82
CA ILE A 263 2.24 -2.91 4.67
C ILE A 263 1.98 -3.74 5.92
N ASP A 264 3.02 -4.37 6.46
CA ASP A 264 2.99 -4.95 7.79
C ASP A 264 3.18 -3.88 8.88
N GLU A 265 3.13 -4.31 10.14
CA GLU A 265 3.29 -3.44 11.30
C GLU A 265 4.70 -2.83 11.39
N GLU A 266 5.73 -3.53 10.88
CA GLU A 266 7.10 -3.00 10.80
C GLU A 266 7.31 -2.03 9.62
N GLY A 267 6.31 -1.90 8.75
CA GLY A 267 6.32 -1.03 7.59
C GLY A 267 7.02 -1.61 6.36
N GLN A 268 7.15 -2.93 6.26
CA GLN A 268 7.54 -3.62 5.04
C GLN A 268 6.33 -3.81 4.13
N ILE A 269 6.56 -3.76 2.82
CA ILE A 269 5.51 -3.89 1.82
C ILE A 269 5.21 -5.37 1.57
N VAL A 270 3.97 -5.75 1.90
CA VAL A 270 3.40 -7.10 1.82
C VAL A 270 2.76 -7.38 0.47
N SER A 271 2.12 -6.38 -0.12
CA SER A 271 1.58 -6.49 -1.47
C SER A 271 1.68 -5.16 -2.18
N HIS A 272 2.03 -5.19 -3.47
CA HIS A 272 2.19 -4.00 -4.30
C HIS A 272 1.88 -4.31 -5.77
N ASN A 273 1.44 -3.30 -6.52
CA ASN A 273 1.26 -3.38 -7.98
C ASN A 273 2.57 -3.66 -8.72
N GLU A 274 3.68 -3.22 -8.13
CA GLU A 274 5.04 -3.37 -8.67
C GLU A 274 5.82 -4.30 -7.74
N LYS A 275 6.13 -5.51 -8.22
CA LYS A 275 6.71 -6.59 -7.42
C LYS A 275 8.10 -6.28 -6.88
N ASN A 276 8.81 -5.36 -7.50
CA ASN A 276 10.14 -4.90 -7.07
C ASN A 276 10.13 -4.24 -5.68
N TYR A 277 8.96 -3.78 -5.20
CA TYR A 277 8.83 -3.18 -3.88
C TYR A 277 8.42 -4.18 -2.79
N LEU A 278 8.10 -5.44 -3.13
CA LEU A 278 7.83 -6.45 -2.09
C LEU A 278 9.05 -6.61 -1.19
N PHE A 279 8.83 -6.81 0.11
CA PHE A 279 9.89 -6.87 1.15
C PHE A 279 10.69 -5.58 1.35
N SER A 280 10.43 -4.52 0.58
CA SER A 280 11.06 -3.23 0.82
C SER A 280 10.34 -2.49 1.93
N SER A 281 11.09 -1.78 2.77
CA SER A 281 10.49 -0.90 3.78
C SER A 281 9.93 0.35 3.10
N ILE A 282 8.71 0.73 3.49
CA ILE A 282 8.08 1.98 3.04
C ILE A 282 8.94 3.19 3.43
N LYS A 283 9.79 3.09 4.47
CA LYS A 283 10.73 4.16 4.88
C LYS A 283 11.68 4.57 3.76
N ASN A 284 11.94 3.69 2.80
CA ASN A 284 12.79 3.95 1.64
C ASN A 284 12.06 4.74 0.54
N MET A 285 10.74 4.88 0.62
CA MET A 285 9.92 5.64 -0.31
C MET A 285 9.78 7.11 0.12
N SER A 286 9.66 8.01 -0.85
CA SER A 286 9.59 9.46 -0.60
C SER A 286 8.43 9.89 0.32
N TYR A 287 7.38 9.07 0.40
CA TYR A 287 6.19 9.32 1.23
C TYR A 287 6.15 8.50 2.53
N GLY A 288 6.98 7.47 2.69
CA GLY A 288 6.82 6.52 3.80
C GLY A 288 7.16 7.07 5.18
N LYS A 289 8.06 8.07 5.26
CA LYS A 289 8.36 8.77 6.52
C LYS A 289 7.15 9.49 7.12
N ASN A 290 6.18 9.89 6.30
CA ASN A 290 4.97 10.57 6.76
C ASN A 290 3.85 9.59 7.16
N ILE A 291 3.98 8.31 6.81
CA ILE A 291 2.97 7.28 7.06
C ILE A 291 3.25 6.54 8.37
N LEU A 292 4.52 6.27 8.67
CA LEU A 292 4.91 5.48 9.85
C LEU A 292 5.20 6.30 11.12
N GLY A 293 5.21 7.63 11.06
CA GLY A 293 5.35 8.53 12.22
C GLY A 293 6.56 8.24 13.09
#